data_AF-A0A3M5GBR0-F1
#
_entry.id   AF-A0A3M5GBR0-F1
#
_cell.length_a   1.000
_cell.length_b   1.000
_cell.length_c   1.000
_cell.angle_alpha   90.00
_cell.angle_beta   90.00
_cell.angle_gamma   90.00
#
_symmetry.space_group_name_H-M   'P 1'
#
loop_
_entity.id
_entity.type
_entity.pdbx_description
1 polymer ?
#
loop_
_entity_poly.entity_id
_entity_poly.type
_entity_poly.pdbx_seq_one_letter_code
_entity_poly.pdbx_strand_id
1 'polypeptide(L)' 'MNFASFSDFLAMGRHGLFVWSAYGLCLLVLLINVAMPLVARQRFLKQQARRLKRENRW' A
#
# COMPACT_ATOMS: atom_id res chain seq x y z
N MET A 1 29.13 -27.64 -1.52
CA MET A 1 28.88 -26.19 -1.68
C MET A 1 27.73 -26.03 -2.66
N ASN A 2 26.52 -25.58 -2.27
CA ASN A 2 25.47 -25.26 -3.24
C ASN A 2 24.28 -24.45 -2.67
N PHE A 3 24.57 -23.42 -1.88
CA PHE A 3 23.63 -22.32 -1.67
C PHE A 3 24.36 -21.05 -2.11
N ALA A 4 24.58 -20.92 -3.42
CA ALA A 4 25.54 -19.96 -3.96
C ALA A 4 24.94 -18.57 -4.23
N SER A 5 23.63 -18.37 -4.17
CA SER A 5 23.09 -17.02 -4.35
C SER A 5 21.65 -16.83 -3.87
N PHE A 6 21.35 -15.64 -3.39
CA PHE A 6 19.99 -15.13 -3.19
C PHE A 6 19.16 -15.21 -4.50
N SER A 7 19.84 -15.17 -5.65
CA SER A 7 19.26 -15.41 -6.97
C SER A 7 18.80 -16.86 -7.19
N ASP A 8 19.45 -17.88 -6.62
CA ASP A 8 18.97 -19.28 -6.73
C ASP A 8 17.73 -19.52 -5.88
N PHE A 9 17.57 -18.79 -4.76
CA PHE A 9 16.36 -18.82 -3.94
C PHE A 9 15.19 -18.11 -4.63
N LEU A 10 15.48 -17.06 -5.39
CA LEU A 10 14.52 -16.33 -6.21
C LEU A 10 14.18 -17.07 -7.52
N ALA A 11 15.15 -17.81 -8.06
CA ALA A 11 15.08 -18.49 -9.36
C ALA A 11 15.02 -20.03 -9.23
N MET A 12 14.55 -20.57 -8.10
CA MET A 12 14.24 -22.00 -7.94
C MET A 12 12.98 -22.36 -8.75
N GLY A 13 13.05 -22.19 -10.07
CA GLY A 13 11.99 -22.45 -11.04
C GLY A 13 10.69 -21.70 -10.77
N ARG A 14 9.57 -22.42 -10.92
CA ARG A 14 8.19 -21.91 -10.89
C ARG A 14 7.72 -21.36 -9.54
N HIS A 15 8.42 -21.62 -8.43
CA HIS A 15 7.92 -21.30 -7.09
C HIS A 15 8.21 -19.86 -6.61
N GLY A 16 9.30 -19.24 -7.07
CA GLY A 16 9.66 -17.87 -6.65
C GLY A 16 8.61 -16.82 -7.02
N LEU A 17 7.99 -16.96 -8.20
CA LEU A 17 6.90 -16.10 -8.66
C LEU A 17 5.65 -16.21 -7.76
N PHE A 18 5.32 -17.40 -7.25
CA PHE A 18 4.17 -17.58 -6.36
C PHE A 18 4.39 -16.91 -5.00
N VAL A 19 5.60 -17.06 -4.44
CA VAL A 19 5.94 -16.45 -3.15
C VAL A 19 5.91 -14.94 -3.25
N TRP A 20 6.55 -14.37 -4.27
CA TRP A 20 6.52 -12.92 -4.51
C TRP A 20 5.13 -12.39 -4.83
N SER A 21 4.32 -13.14 -5.57
CA SER A 21 2.92 -12.76 -5.84
C SER A 21 2.08 -12.80 -4.56
N ALA A 22 2.28 -13.78 -3.68
CA ALA A 22 1.59 -13.87 -2.39
C ALA A 22 2.00 -12.72 -1.45
N TYR A 23 3.30 -12.41 -1.35
CA TYR A 23 3.79 -11.25 -0.59
C TYR A 23 3.30 -9.93 -1.20
N GLY A 24 3.32 -9.81 -2.53
CA GLY A 24 2.83 -8.63 -3.25
C GLY A 24 1.34 -8.42 -3.03
N LEU A 25 0.53 -9.49 -3.09
CA LEU A 25 -0.91 -9.43 -2.83
C LEU A 25 -1.18 -9.08 -1.36
N CYS A 26 -0.46 -9.68 -0.42
CA CYS A 26 -0.58 -9.36 1.00
C CYS A 26 -0.23 -7.89 1.27
N LEU A 27 0.90 -7.42 0.75
CA LEU A 27 1.32 -6.03 0.85
C LEU A 27 0.30 -5.09 0.21
N LEU A 28 -0.24 -5.44 -0.96
CA LEU A 28 -1.26 -4.66 -1.65
C LEU A 28 -2.53 -4.51 -0.81
N VAL A 29 -3.03 -5.61 -0.24
CA VAL A 29 -4.21 -5.59 0.64
C VAL A 29 -3.95 -4.73 1.88
N LEU A 30 -2.76 -4.85 2.48
CA LEU A 30 -2.35 -4.08 3.65
C LEU A 30 -2.24 -2.58 3.33
N LEU A 31 -1.65 -2.24 2.19
CA LEU A 31 -1.57 -0.87 1.69
C LEU A 31 -2.95 -0.29 1.41
N ILE A 32 -3.86 -1.04 0.78
CA ILE A 32 -5.24 -0.59 0.54
C ILE A 32 -5.96 -0.34 1.86
N ASN A 33 -5.83 -1.27 2.82
CA ASN A 33 -6.46 -1.17 4.13
C ASN A 33 -5.98 0.06 4.92
N VAL A 34 -4.70 0.40 4.80
CA VAL A 34 -4.11 1.61 5.42
C VAL A 34 -4.41 2.87 4.61
N ALA A 35 -4.42 2.80 3.27
CA ALA A 35 -4.67 3.95 2.41
C ALA A 35 -6.11 4.45 2.52
N MET A 36 -7.11 3.56 2.67
CA MET A 36 -8.51 3.94 2.85
C MET A 36 -8.72 4.95 3.99
N PRO A 37 -8.31 4.68 5.25
CA PRO A 37 -8.50 5.61 6.36
C PRO A 37 -7.65 6.87 6.20
N LEU A 38 -6.44 6.79 5.62
CA LEU A 38 -5.63 7.99 5.36
C LEU A 38 -6.31 8.93 4.35
N VAL A 39 -6.80 8.39 3.25
CA VAL A 39 -7.50 9.20 2.22
C VAL A 39 -8.82 9.74 2.77
N ALA A 40 -9.57 8.95 3.55
CA ALA A 40 -10.78 9.40 4.22
C ALA A 40 -10.50 10.56 5.18
N ARG A 41 -9.43 10.46 5.99
CA ARG A 41 -9.00 11.52 6.90
C ARG A 41 -8.57 12.79 6.17
N GLN A 42 -7.81 12.66 5.08
CA GLN A 42 -7.43 13.81 4.25
C GLN A 42 -8.64 14.49 3.61
N ARG A 43 -9.63 13.70 3.13
CA ARG A 43 -10.88 14.24 2.58
C ARG A 43 -11.68 14.97 3.64
N PHE A 44 -11.78 14.41 4.85
CA PHE A 44 -12.50 15.04 5.97
C PHE A 44 -11.87 16.40 6.34
N LEU A 45 -10.55 16.46 6.50
CA LEU A 45 -9.85 17.73 6.79
C LEU A 45 -10.02 18.77 5.67
N LYS A 46 -9.93 18.35 4.39
CA LYS A 46 -10.16 19.23 3.24
C LYS A 46 -11.61 19.75 3.20
N GLN A 47 -12.59 18.94 3.59
CA GLN A 47 -14.00 19.37 3.66
C GLN A 47 -14.24 20.39 4.79
N GLN A 48 -13.62 20.20 5.96
CA GLN A 48 -13.70 21.17 7.06
C GLN A 48 -13.06 22.51 6.69
N ALA A 49 -11.87 22.50 6.07
CA ALA A 49 -11.21 23.71 5.59
C ALA A 49 -12.05 24.49 4.55
N ARG A 50 -12.84 23.78 3.74
CA ARG A 50 -13.77 24.40 2.77
C ARG A 50 -15.02 24.99 3.43
N ARG A 51 -15.46 24.46 4.58
CA ARG A 51 -16.58 25.04 5.35
C ARG A 51 -16.19 26.34 6.03
N LEU A 52 -15.05 26.39 6.73
CA LEU A 52 -14.57 27.61 7.39
C LEU A 52 -14.39 28.79 6.42
N LYS A 53 -13.92 28.53 5.19
CA LYS A 53 -13.77 29.59 4.18
C LYS A 53 -15.09 30.20 3.71
N ARG A 54 -16.22 29.52 3.90
CA ARG A 54 -17.55 30.04 3.53
C ARG A 54 -18.20 30.83 4.67
N GLU A 55 -17.96 30.45 5.93
CA GLU A 55 -18.42 31.22 7.08
C GLU A 55 -17.65 32.52 7.25
N ASN A 56 -16.34 32.55 6.96
CA ASN A 56 -15.53 33.77 7.06
C ASN A 56 -15.73 34.76 5.89
N ARG A 57 -16.77 34.57 5.07
CA ARG A 57 -17.09 35.43 3.91
C ARG A 57 -18.52 35.99 3.96
N TRP A 58 -19.23 35.75 5.05
CA TRP A 58 -20.44 36.46 5.47
C TRP A 58 -20.10 37.30 6.69
#